data_AF-A0A661AJP2-F1
#
_entry.id   AF-A0A661AJP2-F1
#
_cell.length_a   1.000
_cell.length_b   1.000
_cell.length_c   1.000
_cell.angle_alpha   90.00
_cell.angle_beta   90.00
_cell.angle_gamma   90.00
#
_symmetry.space_group_name_H-M   'P 1'
#
loop_
_entity.id
_entity.type
_entity.pdbx_description
1 polymer ?
#
loop_
_entity_poly.entity_id
_entity_poly.type
_entity_poly.pdbx_seq_one_letter_code
_entity_poly.pdbx_strand_id
1 'polypeptide(L)'
;MEIQTFIREKIREDVLRVLEIGSGSGYFLRELSEEFPSVSFFGIDPFITEVKKENLHLLPLKAEDIPGIEGWFDMIFSIHSFHHLHNPEVFI
;
A
#
# COMPACT_ATOMS: atom_id res chain seq x y z
N MET A 1 -6.67 -15.97 -11.56
CA MET A 1 -5.52 -15.04 -11.56
C MET A 1 -5.25 -14.68 -10.11
N GLU A 2 -4.02 -14.84 -9.65
CA GLU A 2 -3.65 -14.49 -8.27
C GLU A 2 -3.66 -12.96 -8.12
N ILE A 3 -4.18 -12.45 -6.99
CA ILE A 3 -4.33 -11.00 -6.72
C ILE A 3 -3.01 -10.24 -6.91
N GLN A 4 -1.90 -10.86 -6.54
CA GLN A 4 -0.56 -10.27 -6.67
C GLN A 4 -0.13 -10.12 -8.13
N THR A 5 -0.52 -11.04 -9.02
CA THR A 5 -0.26 -10.93 -10.46
C THR A 5 -0.99 -9.73 -11.05
N PHE A 6 -2.27 -9.57 -10.69
CA PHE A 6 -3.08 -8.43 -11.15
C PHE A 6 -2.48 -7.09 -10.72
N ILE A 7 -2.02 -6.98 -9.47
CA ILE A 7 -1.40 -5.75 -8.97
C ILE A 7 -0.12 -5.41 -9.75
N ARG A 8 0.72 -6.40 -10.03
CA ARG A 8 1.93 -6.20 -10.85
C ARG A 8 1.61 -5.75 -12.27
N GLU A 9 0.55 -6.30 -12.88
CA GLU A 9 0.08 -5.84 -14.19
C GLU A 9 -0.36 -4.39 -14.15
N LYS A 10 -1.12 -3.98 -13.11
CA LYS A 10 -1.56 -2.60 -12.94
C LYS A 10 -0.43 -1.61 -12.71
N ILE A 11 0.61 -2.00 -11.97
CA ILE A 11 1.78 -1.13 -11.76
C ILE A 11 2.48 -0.80 -13.09
N ARG A 12 2.40 -1.69 -14.09
CA ARG A 12 3.01 -1.47 -15.42
C ARG A 12 2.25 -0.47 -16.30
N GLU A 13 1.05 -0.02 -15.90
CA GLU A 13 0.20 0.93 -16.62
C GLU A 13 0.40 2.39 -16.15
N ASP A 14 1.65 2.88 -16.06
CA ASP A 14 2.02 4.26 -15.66
C ASP A 14 1.69 4.68 -14.21
N VAL A 15 1.64 3.72 -13.29
CA VAL A 15 1.50 3.98 -11.84
C VAL A 15 2.82 4.47 -11.24
N LEU A 16 2.83 5.59 -10.52
CA LEU A 16 4.03 6.16 -9.89
C LEU A 16 4.00 6.07 -8.36
N ARG A 17 2.82 6.12 -7.75
CA ARG A 17 2.64 6.08 -6.30
C ARG A 17 1.56 5.10 -5.88
N VAL A 18 1.95 4.15 -5.04
CA VAL A 18 1.12 3.04 -4.60
C VAL A 18 0.97 3.06 -3.09
N LEU A 19 -0.27 2.96 -2.61
CA LEU A 19 -0.58 2.75 -1.19
C LEU A 19 -1.20 1.37 -0.97
N GLU A 20 -0.65 0.61 -0.02
CA GLU A 20 -1.32 -0.53 0.58
C GLU A 20 -1.81 -0.20 1.99
N ILE A 21 -3.12 -0.40 2.22
CA ILE A 21 -3.73 -0.26 3.54
C ILE A 21 -3.84 -1.64 4.21
N GLY A 22 -3.33 -1.74 5.43
CA GLY A 22 -3.24 -3.02 6.15
C GLY A 22 -2.14 -3.90 5.54
N SER A 23 -0.95 -3.31 5.35
CA SER A 23 0.21 -3.94 4.69
C SER A 23 0.93 -5.01 5.54
N GLY A 24 0.49 -5.23 6.79
CA GLY A 24 1.07 -6.22 7.69
C GLY A 24 2.56 -5.99 7.95
N SER A 25 3.43 -6.89 7.47
CA SER A 25 4.89 -6.75 7.59
C SER A 25 5.52 -5.88 6.48
N GLY A 26 4.72 -5.50 5.48
CA GLY A 26 5.14 -4.86 4.24
C GLY A 26 5.95 -5.78 3.32
N TYR A 27 5.89 -7.11 3.51
CA TYR A 27 6.64 -8.08 2.69
C TYR A 27 6.38 -7.89 1.19
N PHE A 28 5.11 -7.77 0.81
CA PHE A 28 4.74 -7.62 -0.60
C PHE A 28 5.22 -6.27 -1.18
N LEU A 29 5.07 -5.17 -0.46
CA LEU A 29 5.63 -3.87 -0.88
C LEU A 29 7.15 -3.87 -1.00
N ARG A 30 7.87 -4.69 -0.22
CA ARG A 30 9.33 -4.85 -0.37
C ARG A 30 9.65 -5.51 -1.71
N GLU A 31 8.98 -6.61 -2.04
CA GLU A 31 9.15 -7.27 -3.33
C GLU A 31 8.83 -6.32 -4.48
N LEU A 32 7.73 -5.58 -4.40
CA LEU A 32 7.34 -4.61 -5.42
C LEU A 32 8.35 -3.45 -5.53
N SER A 33 8.89 -2.96 -4.42
CA SER A 33 9.90 -1.89 -4.43
C SER A 33 11.22 -2.30 -5.10
N GLU A 34 11.57 -3.59 -5.02
CA GLU A 34 12.74 -4.15 -5.69
C GLU A 34 12.45 -4.42 -7.18
N GLU A 35 11.24 -4.88 -7.52
CA GLU A 35 10.81 -5.13 -8.90
C GLU A 35 10.60 -3.83 -9.70
N PHE A 36 10.10 -2.77 -9.07
CA PHE A 36 9.73 -1.50 -9.71
C PHE A 36 10.44 -0.30 -9.05
N PRO A 37 11.74 -0.10 -9.31
CA PRO A 37 12.53 0.94 -8.63
C PRO A 37 12.09 2.37 -8.96
N SER A 38 11.36 2.58 -10.05
CA SER A 38 10.81 3.90 -10.44
C SER A 38 9.48 4.24 -9.75
N VAL A 39 8.88 3.31 -9.02
CA VAL A 39 7.58 3.46 -8.35
C VAL A 39 7.81 3.65 -6.86
N SER A 40 7.09 4.59 -6.25
CA SER A 40 7.13 4.83 -4.82
C SER A 40 6.02 4.05 -4.11
N PHE A 41 6.41 3.24 -3.13
CA PHE A 41 5.51 2.36 -2.40
C PHE A 41 5.31 2.85 -0.96
N PHE A 42 4.06 2.84 -0.55
CA PHE A 42 3.62 3.27 0.77
C PHE A 42 2.79 2.17 1.40
N GLY A 43 3.08 1.84 2.64
CA GLY A 43 2.34 0.84 3.41
C GLY A 43 1.98 1.39 4.78
N ILE A 44 0.73 1.21 5.17
CA ILE A 44 0.30 1.48 6.54
C ILE A 44 -0.25 0.22 7.18
N ASP A 45 0.07 0.03 8.45
CA ASP A 45 -0.53 -0.99 9.31
C ASP A 45 -0.22 -0.63 10.77
N PRO A 46 -1.15 -0.76 11.73
CA PRO A 46 -0.89 -0.39 13.13
C PRO A 46 0.26 -1.17 13.79
N PHE A 47 0.63 -2.32 13.25
CA PHE A 47 1.61 -3.23 13.83
C PHE A 47 2.93 -3.31 13.04
N ILE A 48 3.07 -2.56 11.94
CA ILE A 48 4.29 -2.56 11.14
C ILE A 48 5.41 -1.76 11.81
N THR A 49 6.64 -2.23 11.65
CA THR A 49 7.82 -1.42 12.00
C THR A 49 8.02 -0.36 10.93
N GLU A 50 8.25 0.89 11.36
CA GLU A 50 8.54 2.00 10.44
C GLU A 50 9.76 1.68 9.55
N VAL A 51 9.63 1.93 8.25
CA VAL A 51 10.72 1.83 7.28
C VAL A 51 10.67 3.03 6.35
N LYS A 52 11.84 3.64 6.13
CA LYS A 52 12.01 4.70 5.14
C LYS A 52 13.23 4.43 4.28
N LYS A 53 12.99 4.00 3.05
CA LYS A 53 13.98 3.84 1.98
C LYS A 53 13.66 4.82 0.84
N GLU A 54 14.46 4.78 -0.23
CA GLU A 54 14.32 5.67 -1.38
C GLU A 54 12.94 5.58 -2.05
N ASN A 55 12.42 4.37 -2.27
CA ASN A 55 11.14 4.14 -2.93
C ASN A 55 10.16 3.28 -2.10
N LEU A 56 10.42 3.12 -0.80
CA LEU A 56 9.56 2.33 0.11
C LEU A 56 9.40 3.04 1.46
N HIS A 57 8.16 3.26 1.84
CA HIS A 57 7.76 3.92 3.08
C HIS A 57 6.71 3.07 3.81
N LEU A 58 7.04 2.58 4.99
CA LEU A 58 6.14 1.79 5.83
C LEU A 58 5.92 2.55 7.14
N LEU A 59 4.66 2.75 7.53
CA LEU A 59 4.30 3.59 8.68
C LEU A 59 3.35 2.86 9.64
N PRO A 60 3.60 2.89 10.96
CA PRO A 60 2.72 2.35 11.98
C PRO A 60 1.47 3.24 12.15
N LEU A 61 0.50 3.08 11.27
CA LEU A 61 -0.69 3.93 11.21
C LEU A 61 -1.96 3.10 10.99
N LYS A 62 -3.07 3.55 11.60
CA LYS A 62 -4.41 3.06 11.29
C LYS A 62 -4.94 3.75 10.03
N ALA A 63 -5.81 3.06 9.29
CA ALA A 63 -6.41 3.59 8.07
C ALA A 63 -7.25 4.85 8.34
N GLU A 64 -7.94 4.88 9.48
CA GLU A 64 -8.79 5.98 9.93
C GLU A 64 -8.00 7.25 10.27
N ASP A 65 -6.70 7.11 10.52
CA ASP A 65 -5.82 8.21 10.94
C ASP A 65 -5.00 8.78 9.77
N ILE A 66 -5.25 8.36 8.52
CA ILE A 66 -4.54 8.84 7.35
C ILE A 66 -4.91 10.31 7.07
N PRO A 67 -3.96 11.26 7.13
CA PRO A 67 -4.24 12.64 6.82
C PRO A 67 -4.17 12.89 5.29
N GLY A 68 -5.24 13.41 4.70
CA GLY A 68 -5.21 14.17 3.44
C GLY A 68 -4.51 13.50 2.25
N ILE A 69 -4.87 12.25 1.93
CA ILE A 69 -4.27 11.49 0.82
C ILE A 69 -4.97 11.65 -0.53
N GLU A 70 -6.02 12.47 -0.59
CA GLU A 70 -6.79 12.70 -1.81
C GLU A 70 -5.89 13.17 -2.97
N GLY A 71 -5.96 12.43 -4.08
CA GLY A 71 -5.21 12.75 -5.31
C GLY A 71 -3.70 12.56 -5.23
N TRP A 72 -3.16 11.95 -4.17
CA TRP A 72 -1.71 11.75 -4.05
C TRP A 72 -1.22 10.41 -4.61
N PHE A 73 -2.06 9.37 -4.53
CA PHE A 73 -1.76 8.01 -5.00
C PHE A 73 -2.47 7.71 -6.32
N ASP A 74 -1.76 7.05 -7.22
CA ASP A 74 -2.33 6.57 -8.49
C ASP A 74 -3.05 5.22 -8.29
N MET A 75 -2.63 4.46 -7.28
CA MET A 75 -3.21 3.18 -6.91
C MET A 75 -3.29 3.03 -5.40
N ILE A 76 -4.47 2.71 -4.89
CA ILE A 76 -4.70 2.32 -3.50
C ILE A 76 -5.29 0.93 -3.50
N PHE A 77 -4.74 0.02 -2.70
CA PHE A 77 -5.30 -1.31 -2.53
C PHE A 77 -5.20 -1.82 -1.09
N SER A 78 -5.92 -2.89 -0.81
CA SER A 78 -5.85 -3.63 0.44
C SER A 78 -6.08 -5.11 0.16
N ILE A 79 -5.22 -5.98 0.69
CA ILE A 79 -5.30 -7.43 0.49
C ILE A 79 -5.62 -8.09 1.82
N HIS A 80 -6.73 -8.84 1.88
CA HIS A 80 -7.14 -9.62 3.07
C HIS A 80 -7.33 -8.84 4.39
N SER A 81 -7.36 -7.50 4.36
CA SER A 81 -7.46 -6.67 5.59
C SER A 81 -8.88 -6.16 5.88
N PHE A 82 -9.86 -6.39 5.00
CA PHE A 82 -11.25 -5.95 5.20
C PHE A 82 -11.92 -6.56 6.45
N HIS A 83 -11.45 -7.72 6.91
CA HIS A 83 -11.98 -8.39 8.11
C HIS A 83 -11.58 -7.70 9.42
N HIS A 84 -10.69 -6.70 9.37
CA HIS A 84 -10.17 -5.95 10.54
C HIS A 84 -10.60 -4.47 10.56
N LEU A 85 -11.31 -4.00 9.54
CA LEU A 85 -11.77 -2.61 9.45
C LEU A 85 -13.04 -2.43 10.29
N HIS A 86 -13.01 -1.48 11.23
CA HIS A 86 -14.20 -1.13 12.01
C HIS A 86 -15.21 -0.31 11.19
N ASN A 87 -14.75 0.38 10.15
CA ASN A 87 -15.60 1.13 9.23
C ASN A 87 -15.14 0.92 7.76
N PRO A 88 -15.81 0.07 6.98
CA PRO A 88 -15.45 -0.17 5.58
C PRO A 88 -15.75 1.02 4.66
N GLU A 89 -16.57 1.99 5.07
CA GLU A 89 -16.84 3.21 4.28
C GLU A 89 -15.60 4.10 4.11
N VAL A 90 -14.54 3.89 4.90
CA VAL A 90 -13.25 4.59 4.71
C VAL A 90 -12.61 4.25 3.34
N PHE A 91 -13.07 3.20 2.67
CA PHE A 91 -12.52 2.72 1.39
C PHE A 91 -13.37 3.03 0.15
N ILE A 92 -14.60 3.55 0.30
CA ILE A 92 -15.52 3.84 -0.82
C ILE A 92 -15.66 5.35 -0.99
#